data_AF-A0A6I8THB2-F1
#
_entry.id   AF-A0A6I8THB2-F1
#
_cell.length_a   1.000
_cell.length_b   1.000
_cell.length_c   1.000
_cell.angle_alpha   90.00
_cell.angle_beta   90.00
_cell.angle_gamma   90.00
#
_symmetry.space_group_name_H-M   'P 1'
#
loop_
_entity.id
_entity.type
_entity.pdbx_description
1 polymer ?
#
loop_
_entity_poly.entity_id
_entity_poly.type
_entity_poly.pdbx_seq_one_letter_code
_entity_poly.pdbx_strand_id
1 'polypeptide(L)'
;MSDIKYASTDEGDVLLIFEKVPIDGMDDQEDSNPEPVPMVTNTENEHPEPEKLEMHTTSEGDAIVAKVPDQSVAIEWNIENYRNSFETDEHWELRLKFMKQHKGSIPEDELVALAQAFSNAVLLNAVYSEELAARLNLLGMSIAEEYRNSRRQSITRIMVPASDAIADWQRQVSVGHKIAQQRQLALQLLKPVIPITSLEDVFHNFVLMDDNLDDSGREFGMLNCGLFVVRLLSQERKMWEANITAAGYLLSKSIGPKKKANRTCREAALQLLRRKCYKIKTNPNRCWDSCNVERLESIEALDFHGNPLGKSSKSRTSKDKLKEDNIGFRMLMKLGWGGGPLGKHKDGIVDPIEVQAKRGRKGLGLVQLKPTLASPENGSSYSNKFLTDGFDLQSEAFHIDINFYRDLMVNFKSRQLGYDLVFSIDFTEIERALLCKIASDLNLQCKTVTYDYEHYQFVLLKHRVSPHDLLVKILVERHPIYSALYTVEPPEEELTRHKKVLELCSR
;
A
#
# COMPACT_ATOMS: atom_id res chain seq x y z
N MET A 1 13.56 -20.70 36.91
CA MET A 1 12.47 -21.65 37.24
C MET A 1 11.18 -20.88 37.04
N SER A 2 10.34 -21.30 36.10
CA SER A 2 9.03 -20.72 35.83
C SER A 2 8.01 -21.86 35.81
N ASP A 3 6.92 -21.72 36.55
CA ASP A 3 5.97 -22.80 36.80
C ASP A 3 5.07 -23.04 35.57
N ILE A 4 5.36 -24.12 34.83
CA ILE A 4 4.47 -24.62 33.79
C ILE A 4 3.26 -25.27 34.46
N LYS A 5 2.12 -24.57 34.47
CA LYS A 5 0.84 -25.11 34.96
C LYS A 5 0.19 -25.97 33.88
N TYR A 6 0.33 -27.29 34.03
CA TYR A 6 -0.41 -28.26 33.23
C TYR A 6 -1.84 -28.41 33.78
N ALA A 7 -2.84 -28.27 32.91
CA ALA A 7 -4.21 -28.69 33.18
C ALA A 7 -4.51 -29.94 32.34
N SER A 8 -4.77 -31.06 33.02
CA SER A 8 -5.26 -32.29 32.40
C SER A 8 -6.74 -32.14 32.10
N THR A 9 -7.19 -32.55 30.92
CA THR A 9 -8.60 -32.89 30.68
C THR A 9 -8.77 -34.41 30.80
N ASP A 10 -10.00 -34.87 31.06
CA ASP A 10 -10.29 -36.29 31.35
C ASP A 10 -10.16 -37.23 30.13
N GLU A 11 -9.80 -36.69 28.95
CA GLU A 11 -9.68 -37.42 27.68
C GLU A 11 -8.22 -37.68 27.24
N GLY A 12 -7.22 -37.35 28.07
CA GLY A 12 -5.81 -37.67 27.83
C GLY A 12 -4.99 -36.60 27.08
N ASP A 13 -5.63 -35.49 26.70
CA ASP A 13 -4.98 -34.30 26.20
C ASP A 13 -4.54 -33.36 27.34
N VAL A 14 -3.53 -32.52 27.07
CA VAL A 14 -2.98 -31.57 28.04
C VAL A 14 -3.01 -30.17 27.47
N LEU A 15 -3.57 -29.22 28.23
CA LEU A 15 -3.56 -27.82 27.86
C LEU A 15 -2.17 -27.22 28.17
N LEU A 16 -1.44 -26.84 27.13
CA LEU A 16 -0.19 -26.12 27.25
C LEU A 16 -0.44 -24.61 27.33
N ILE A 17 -0.01 -24.01 28.44
CA ILE A 17 -0.03 -22.55 28.67
C ILE A 17 1.42 -22.07 28.66
N PHE A 18 1.77 -21.21 27.71
CA PHE A 18 3.15 -20.71 27.54
C PHE A 18 3.21 -19.19 27.63
N GLU A 19 3.99 -18.68 28.58
CA GLU A 19 4.55 -17.33 28.50
C GLU A 19 5.77 -17.35 27.56
N LYS A 20 5.84 -16.38 26.64
CA LYS A 20 6.96 -16.26 25.72
C LYS A 20 8.14 -15.53 26.40
N VAL A 21 9.17 -16.27 26.78
CA VAL A 21 10.47 -15.70 27.19
C VAL A 21 11.08 -14.97 25.98
N PRO A 22 11.59 -13.73 26.14
CA PRO A 22 12.31 -13.04 25.07
C PRO A 22 13.59 -13.81 24.71
N ILE A 23 13.81 -14.01 23.41
CA ILE A 23 15.08 -14.53 22.90
C ILE A 23 15.97 -13.33 22.67
N ASP A 24 17.03 -13.24 23.48
CA ASP A 24 18.12 -12.30 23.28
C ASP A 24 19.18 -12.95 22.39
N GLY A 25 19.74 -12.20 21.44
CA GLY A 25 20.87 -12.64 20.60
C GLY A 25 20.52 -13.57 19.41
N MET A 26 20.14 -12.96 18.28
CA MET A 26 20.47 -13.46 16.93
C MET A 26 20.42 -12.26 15.98
N ASP A 27 21.59 -11.65 15.76
CA ASP A 27 21.73 -10.46 14.91
C ASP A 27 21.54 -10.79 13.43
N ASP A 28 20.64 -10.06 12.76
CA ASP A 28 20.66 -9.93 11.31
C ASP A 28 21.77 -8.93 10.93
N GLN A 29 22.87 -9.43 10.35
CA GLN A 29 23.93 -8.58 9.82
C GLN A 29 23.54 -8.05 8.43
N GLU A 30 23.39 -6.74 8.28
CA GLU A 30 23.57 -6.05 6.99
C GLU A 30 24.29 -4.71 7.15
N ASP A 31 25.42 -4.61 6.44
CA ASP A 31 26.28 -3.48 6.07
C ASP A 31 26.68 -2.35 7.04
N SER A 32 27.99 -2.33 7.26
CA SER A 32 28.82 -1.34 7.96
C SER A 32 29.02 -0.01 7.22
N ASN A 33 29.09 1.09 7.98
CA ASN A 33 30.03 2.20 7.73
C ASN A 33 30.48 2.79 9.09
N PRO A 34 31.68 3.39 9.23
CA PRO A 34 32.49 3.22 10.44
C PRO A 34 32.26 4.24 11.56
N GLU A 35 32.57 3.81 12.78
CA GLU A 35 32.62 4.64 13.99
C GLU A 35 33.71 5.74 13.94
N PRO A 36 33.52 6.87 14.65
CA PRO A 36 34.53 7.91 14.80
C PRO A 36 35.58 7.55 15.87
N VAL A 37 36.85 7.85 15.57
CA VAL A 37 38.01 7.68 16.48
C VAL A 37 38.01 8.76 17.58
N PRO A 38 38.40 8.46 18.84
CA PRO A 38 38.17 9.35 19.97
C PRO A 38 39.31 10.34 20.31
N MET A 39 38.96 11.33 21.13
CA MET A 39 39.79 12.23 21.95
C MET A 39 40.76 13.22 21.27
N VAL A 40 40.53 14.52 21.50
CA VAL A 40 41.55 15.44 22.04
C VAL A 40 40.87 16.40 23.04
N THR A 41 41.50 16.61 24.20
CA THR A 41 41.10 17.58 25.25
C THR A 41 41.53 19.00 24.88
N ASN A 42 40.83 20.04 25.38
CA ASN A 42 41.48 21.15 26.07
C ASN A 42 40.49 22.08 26.82
N THR A 43 41.02 22.62 27.91
CA THR A 43 40.45 23.38 29.03
C THR A 43 40.00 24.81 28.75
N GLU A 44 39.31 25.39 29.74
CA GLU A 44 39.07 26.84 29.99
C GLU A 44 38.15 27.55 28.96
N ASN A 45 37.17 28.41 29.28
CA ASN A 45 36.64 28.98 30.54
C ASN A 45 35.19 29.49 30.24
N GLU A 46 34.32 29.93 31.16
CA GLU A 46 34.39 30.21 32.61
C GLU A 46 32.97 30.05 33.26
N HIS A 47 32.76 30.55 34.48
CA HIS A 47 31.43 30.78 35.10
C HIS A 47 31.40 32.18 35.75
N PRO A 48 30.21 32.81 35.88
CA PRO A 48 29.68 32.90 37.24
C PRO A 48 28.17 32.65 37.37
N GLU A 49 27.81 32.14 38.55
CA GLU A 49 26.47 31.83 39.05
C GLU A 49 25.69 33.06 39.58
N PRO A 50 24.39 32.93 39.91
CA PRO A 50 23.46 34.06 40.05
C PRO A 50 23.33 34.66 41.46
N GLU A 51 22.93 35.93 41.53
CA GLU A 51 22.52 36.58 42.78
C GLU A 51 21.05 36.32 43.14
N LYS A 52 20.82 35.98 44.42
CA LYS A 52 19.51 36.05 45.11
C LYS A 52 19.39 37.40 45.82
N LEU A 53 18.17 37.93 45.94
CA LEU A 53 17.63 38.72 47.07
C LEU A 53 16.13 38.90 46.81
N GLU A 54 15.24 38.14 47.47
CA GLU A 54 14.66 38.34 48.81
C GLU A 54 13.47 39.32 48.88
N MET A 55 12.49 38.98 49.73
CA MET A 55 11.21 39.67 49.87
C MET A 55 11.28 40.77 50.94
N HIS A 56 10.54 41.86 50.72
CA HIS A 56 10.05 42.71 51.81
C HIS A 56 8.58 43.08 51.63
N THR A 57 7.89 43.30 52.75
CA THR A 57 6.43 43.40 52.89
C THR A 57 5.97 44.80 53.31
N THR A 58 4.65 45.04 53.24
CA THR A 58 3.88 46.20 53.82
C THR A 58 4.12 47.60 53.21
N SER A 59 3.13 48.50 53.06
CA SER A 59 1.65 48.43 53.22
C SER A 59 0.95 49.67 52.63
N GLU A 60 -0.35 49.52 52.31
CA GLU A 60 -1.42 50.56 52.26
C GLU A 60 -1.42 51.69 51.19
N GLY A 61 -2.63 52.00 50.68
CA GLY A 61 -2.94 53.08 49.74
C GLY A 61 -4.23 52.81 48.96
N ASP A 62 -5.33 53.48 49.31
CA ASP A 62 -6.69 53.23 48.79
C ASP A 62 -6.93 53.59 47.30
N ALA A 63 -7.92 52.91 46.68
CA ALA A 63 -9.15 53.53 46.12
C ALA A 63 -9.68 52.98 44.76
N ILE A 64 -10.91 52.44 44.83
CA ILE A 64 -12.00 52.48 43.80
C ILE A 64 -12.00 51.48 42.62
N VAL A 65 -12.69 50.36 42.86
CA VAL A 65 -13.79 49.76 42.06
C VAL A 65 -13.69 49.71 40.52
N ALA A 66 -13.50 48.50 39.99
CA ALA A 66 -14.31 47.95 38.89
C ALA A 66 -14.43 46.43 39.05
N LYS A 67 -15.66 45.89 39.06
CA LYS A 67 -15.94 44.48 39.40
C LYS A 67 -16.14 43.64 38.14
N VAL A 68 -15.11 42.90 37.73
CA VAL A 68 -15.23 41.84 36.72
C VAL A 68 -15.37 40.50 37.45
N PRO A 69 -16.46 39.73 37.26
CA PRO A 69 -16.54 38.37 37.77
C PRO A 69 -15.71 37.45 36.89
N ASP A 70 -14.48 37.18 37.29
CA ASP A 70 -13.72 36.03 36.79
C ASP A 70 -14.43 34.75 37.26
N GLN A 71 -15.03 34.04 36.31
CA GLN A 71 -15.51 32.67 36.47
C GLN A 71 -14.75 31.76 35.51
N SER A 72 -13.46 31.59 35.77
CA SER A 72 -12.66 30.46 35.32
C SER A 72 -13.17 29.15 35.92
N VAL A 73 -14.35 28.71 35.48
CA VAL A 73 -14.82 27.35 35.68
C VAL A 73 -13.96 26.46 34.79
N ALA A 74 -12.93 25.86 35.36
CA ALA A 74 -12.23 24.75 34.73
C ALA A 74 -13.23 23.60 34.55
N ILE A 75 -13.77 23.47 33.34
CA ILE A 75 -14.60 22.32 32.97
C ILE A 75 -13.65 21.12 32.91
N GLU A 76 -13.66 20.34 33.97
CA GLU A 76 -12.89 19.10 34.07
C GLU A 76 -13.53 18.06 33.15
N TRP A 77 -13.21 18.14 31.85
CA TRP A 77 -13.83 17.30 30.83
C TRP A 77 -13.62 15.81 31.13
N ASN A 78 -14.68 15.02 31.03
CA ASN A 78 -14.64 13.61 31.38
C ASN A 78 -14.29 12.76 30.15
N ILE A 79 -13.14 12.09 30.19
CA ILE A 79 -12.67 11.21 29.12
C ILE A 79 -13.69 10.11 28.81
N GLU A 80 -14.41 9.58 29.82
CA GLU A 80 -15.35 8.48 29.61
C GLU A 80 -16.56 8.86 28.72
N ASN A 81 -16.79 10.16 28.48
CA ASN A 81 -17.83 10.64 27.56
C ASN A 81 -17.46 10.47 26.07
N TYR A 82 -16.19 10.19 25.73
CA TYR A 82 -15.72 10.03 24.34
C TYR A 82 -15.75 8.57 23.86
N ARG A 83 -16.34 7.67 24.68
CA ARG A 83 -16.60 6.29 24.32
C ARG A 83 -17.74 6.20 23.30
N ASN A 84 -17.50 5.48 22.21
CA ASN A 84 -18.46 5.23 21.14
C ASN A 84 -19.09 3.84 21.30
N SER A 85 -20.42 3.75 21.23
CA SER A 85 -21.16 2.47 21.29
C SER A 85 -20.80 1.46 20.20
N PHE A 86 -20.13 1.90 19.13
CA PHE A 86 -19.72 1.05 18.01
C PHE A 86 -18.22 0.67 18.02
N GLU A 87 -17.44 1.09 19.02
CA GLU A 87 -16.03 0.68 19.15
C GLU A 87 -15.88 -0.57 20.03
N THR A 88 -14.84 -1.38 19.78
CA THR A 88 -14.55 -2.56 20.60
C THR A 88 -13.92 -2.15 21.94
N ASP A 89 -14.08 -2.98 22.98
CA ASP A 89 -13.46 -2.72 24.29
C ASP A 89 -11.95 -2.49 24.17
N GLU A 90 -11.25 -3.31 23.37
CA GLU A 90 -9.80 -3.17 23.11
C GLU A 90 -9.43 -1.82 22.46
N HIS A 91 -10.29 -1.27 21.59
CA HIS A 91 -10.09 0.02 20.94
C HIS A 91 -10.29 1.15 21.95
N TRP A 92 -11.37 1.07 22.73
CA TRP A 92 -11.65 2.02 23.81
C TRP A 92 -10.53 2.04 24.86
N GLU A 93 -10.09 0.88 25.37
CA GLU A 93 -9.03 0.80 26.39
C GLU A 93 -7.73 1.48 25.94
N LEU A 94 -7.35 1.29 24.66
CA LEU A 94 -6.13 1.88 24.11
C LEU A 94 -6.25 3.41 23.94
N ARG A 95 -7.41 3.89 23.46
CA ARG A 95 -7.74 5.34 23.42
C ARG A 95 -7.73 5.94 24.82
N LEU A 96 -8.37 5.26 25.77
CA LEU A 96 -8.55 5.71 27.15
C LEU A 96 -7.21 5.84 27.88
N LYS A 97 -6.29 4.87 27.73
CA LYS A 97 -4.92 4.97 28.24
C LYS A 97 -4.20 6.19 27.67
N PHE A 98 -4.27 6.40 26.35
CA PHE A 98 -3.61 7.54 25.69
C PHE A 98 -4.16 8.88 26.16
N MET A 99 -5.49 9.03 26.25
CA MET A 99 -6.11 10.24 26.78
C MET A 99 -5.77 10.48 28.26
N LYS A 100 -5.76 9.43 29.09
CA LYS A 100 -5.41 9.57 30.53
C LYS A 100 -3.95 9.97 30.74
N GLN A 101 -3.02 9.48 29.93
CA GLN A 101 -1.59 9.83 30.03
C GLN A 101 -1.29 11.28 29.64
N HIS A 102 -2.01 11.83 28.66
CA HIS A 102 -1.69 13.15 28.08
C HIS A 102 -2.69 14.27 28.43
N LYS A 103 -3.71 14.00 29.26
CA LYS A 103 -4.79 14.94 29.64
C LYS A 103 -4.30 16.30 30.16
N GLY A 104 -3.15 16.32 30.84
CA GLY A 104 -2.56 17.54 31.40
C GLY A 104 -1.63 18.31 30.46
N SER A 105 -1.29 17.74 29.30
CA SER A 105 -0.21 18.24 28.43
C SER A 105 -0.69 18.64 27.02
N ILE A 106 -1.86 18.14 26.59
CA ILE A 106 -2.42 18.34 25.25
C ILE A 106 -3.87 18.83 25.41
N PRO A 107 -4.31 19.86 24.65
CA PRO A 107 -5.69 20.34 24.71
C PRO A 107 -6.70 19.27 24.27
N GLU A 108 -7.94 19.39 24.74
CA GLU A 108 -8.99 18.36 24.63
C GLU A 108 -9.24 17.91 23.18
N ASP A 109 -9.46 18.87 22.28
CA ASP A 109 -9.78 18.66 20.88
C ASP A 109 -8.66 17.94 20.12
N GLU A 110 -7.42 18.37 20.35
CA GLU A 110 -6.23 17.75 19.78
C GLU A 110 -5.99 16.34 20.37
N LEU A 111 -6.14 16.18 21.69
CA LEU A 111 -5.91 14.90 22.36
C LEU A 111 -6.90 13.82 21.94
N VAL A 112 -8.17 14.18 21.75
CA VAL A 112 -9.20 13.24 21.28
C VAL A 112 -8.89 12.75 19.87
N ALA A 113 -8.45 13.65 18.98
CA ALA A 113 -8.03 13.29 17.62
C ALA A 113 -6.75 12.43 17.61
N LEU A 114 -5.73 12.80 18.40
CA LEU A 114 -4.48 12.04 18.52
C LEU A 114 -4.71 10.63 19.09
N ALA A 115 -5.57 10.47 20.10
CA ALA A 115 -5.90 9.16 20.65
C ALA A 115 -6.62 8.26 19.62
N GLN A 116 -7.50 8.83 18.79
CA GLN A 116 -8.15 8.11 17.69
C GLN A 116 -7.14 7.70 16.60
N ALA A 117 -6.22 8.58 16.22
CA ALA A 117 -5.18 8.27 15.26
C ALA A 117 -4.19 7.22 15.78
N PHE A 118 -3.77 7.32 17.06
CA PHE A 118 -2.91 6.35 17.73
C PHE A 118 -3.54 4.94 17.77
N SER A 119 -4.78 4.83 18.23
CA SER A 119 -5.48 3.54 18.31
C SER A 119 -5.70 2.92 16.93
N ASN A 120 -6.04 3.73 15.92
CA ASN A 120 -6.13 3.26 14.53
C ASN A 120 -4.76 2.83 13.96
N ALA A 121 -3.67 3.53 14.29
CA ALA A 121 -2.32 3.14 13.89
C ALA A 121 -1.89 1.80 14.52
N VAL A 122 -2.18 1.60 15.80
CA VAL A 122 -1.75 0.39 16.55
C VAL A 122 -2.64 -0.83 16.29
N LEU A 123 -3.96 -0.64 16.12
CA LEU A 123 -4.93 -1.75 15.99
C LEU A 123 -5.28 -2.08 14.55
N LEU A 124 -5.29 -1.10 13.66
CA LEU A 124 -5.71 -1.24 12.27
C LEU A 124 -4.56 -1.06 11.26
N ASN A 125 -3.33 -0.82 11.75
CA ASN A 125 -2.15 -0.47 10.94
C ASN A 125 -2.42 0.73 10.00
N ALA A 126 -3.20 1.71 10.46
CA ALA A 126 -3.45 2.94 9.73
C ALA A 126 -2.14 3.74 9.57
N VAL A 127 -1.91 4.24 8.35
CA VAL A 127 -0.73 5.05 8.00
C VAL A 127 -1.15 6.51 7.91
N TYR A 128 -0.33 7.39 8.45
CA TYR A 128 -0.52 8.84 8.52
C TYR A 128 0.69 9.55 7.88
N SER A 129 0.63 10.88 7.75
CA SER A 129 1.79 11.68 7.32
C SER A 129 2.98 11.47 8.26
N GLU A 130 4.20 11.59 7.74
CA GLU A 130 5.44 11.31 8.47
C GLU A 130 5.54 12.10 9.79
N GLU A 131 5.20 13.39 9.77
CA GLU A 131 5.14 14.26 10.94
C GLU A 131 4.15 13.75 12.01
N LEU A 132 2.93 13.36 11.60
CA LEU A 132 1.92 12.85 12.53
C LEU A 132 2.32 11.46 13.06
N ALA A 133 2.86 10.58 12.21
CA ALA A 133 3.33 9.27 12.61
C ALA A 133 4.49 9.36 13.62
N ALA A 134 5.45 10.26 13.41
CA ALA A 134 6.54 10.53 14.35
C ALA A 134 5.99 11.04 15.71
N ARG A 135 5.03 11.98 15.69
CA ARG A 135 4.39 12.50 16.90
C ARG A 135 3.59 11.44 17.67
N LEU A 136 2.83 10.60 16.96
CA LEU A 136 2.08 9.48 17.56
C LEU A 136 3.01 8.42 18.17
N ASN A 137 4.13 8.12 17.50
CA ASN A 137 5.14 7.22 18.04
C ASN A 137 5.76 7.79 19.33
N LEU A 138 6.16 9.07 19.34
CA LEU A 138 6.76 9.72 20.51
C LEU A 138 5.80 9.73 21.71
N LEU A 139 4.53 10.10 21.50
CA LEU A 139 3.52 10.19 22.57
C LEU A 139 3.02 8.81 23.04
N GLY A 140 2.99 7.84 22.14
CA GLY A 140 2.34 6.54 22.35
C GLY A 140 3.27 5.35 22.53
N MET A 141 4.61 5.53 22.50
CA MET A 141 5.58 4.44 22.49
C MET A 141 5.36 3.42 23.63
N SER A 142 5.27 3.89 24.88
CA SER A 142 5.08 3.03 26.05
C SER A 142 3.75 2.28 26.03
N ILE A 143 2.65 2.96 25.66
CA ILE A 143 1.31 2.35 25.55
C ILE A 143 1.29 1.28 24.44
N ALA A 144 1.92 1.58 23.29
CA ALA A 144 2.03 0.66 22.17
C ALA A 144 2.91 -0.55 22.53
N GLU A 145 3.98 -0.35 23.30
CA GLU A 145 4.85 -1.40 23.78
C GLU A 145 4.16 -2.29 24.84
N GLU A 146 3.44 -1.70 25.81
CA GLU A 146 2.57 -2.45 26.74
C GLU A 146 1.55 -3.31 25.98
N TYR A 147 0.85 -2.74 25.00
CA TYR A 147 -0.14 -3.46 24.19
C TYR A 147 0.51 -4.57 23.34
N ARG A 148 1.66 -4.30 22.72
CA ARG A 148 2.43 -5.33 22.00
C ARG A 148 2.91 -6.42 22.95
N ASN A 149 3.29 -6.09 24.18
CA ASN A 149 3.74 -7.06 25.20
C ASN A 149 2.59 -7.91 25.73
N SER A 150 1.42 -7.34 26.02
CA SER A 150 0.24 -8.11 26.40
C SER A 150 -0.25 -9.02 25.26
N ARG A 151 -0.15 -8.58 24.00
CA ARG A 151 -0.39 -9.43 22.83
C ARG A 151 0.71 -10.47 22.57
N ARG A 152 1.99 -10.19 22.87
CA ARG A 152 3.09 -11.20 22.88
C ARG A 152 2.88 -12.27 23.96
N GLN A 153 2.20 -11.92 25.05
CA GLN A 153 1.76 -12.82 26.13
C GLN A 153 0.36 -13.41 25.92
N SER A 154 -0.36 -13.01 24.87
CA SER A 154 -1.67 -13.55 24.51
C SER A 154 -1.52 -14.97 24.00
N ILE A 155 -1.55 -15.94 24.92
CA ILE A 155 -1.43 -17.37 24.66
C ILE A 155 -2.47 -17.82 23.62
N THR A 156 -2.03 -18.12 22.40
CA THR A 156 -2.73 -19.07 21.53
C THR A 156 -2.71 -20.42 22.23
N ARG A 157 -3.86 -20.85 22.75
CA ARG A 157 -4.02 -22.17 23.39
C ARG A 157 -3.93 -23.23 22.31
N ILE A 158 -2.82 -23.96 22.28
CA ILE A 158 -2.61 -25.08 21.36
C ILE A 158 -2.76 -26.36 22.17
N MET A 159 -3.81 -27.12 21.91
CA MET A 159 -3.97 -28.48 22.45
C MET A 159 -2.99 -29.41 21.73
N VAL A 160 -2.24 -30.18 22.50
CA VAL A 160 -1.24 -31.13 22.02
C VAL A 160 -1.38 -32.40 22.86
N PRO A 161 -1.27 -33.61 22.27
CA PRO A 161 -1.26 -34.85 23.05
C PRO A 161 -0.19 -34.82 24.14
N ALA A 162 -0.49 -35.38 25.31
CA ALA A 162 0.40 -35.37 26.47
C ALA A 162 1.80 -35.93 26.16
N SER A 163 1.87 -36.98 25.32
CA SER A 163 3.12 -37.59 24.86
C SER A 163 4.04 -36.62 24.14
N ASP A 164 3.47 -35.81 23.24
CA ASP A 164 4.21 -34.92 22.35
C ASP A 164 4.66 -33.69 23.14
N ALA A 165 3.79 -33.18 24.03
CA ALA A 165 4.09 -32.11 24.97
C ALA A 165 5.31 -32.42 25.86
N ILE A 166 5.36 -33.63 26.44
CA ILE A 166 6.49 -34.09 27.26
C ILE A 166 7.76 -34.24 26.41
N ALA A 167 7.64 -34.82 25.22
CA ALA A 167 8.77 -35.06 24.33
C ALA A 167 9.34 -33.75 23.73
N ASP A 168 8.56 -32.67 23.66
CA ASP A 168 9.01 -31.34 23.27
C ASP A 168 9.75 -30.62 24.39
N TRP A 169 9.19 -30.69 25.61
CA TRP A 169 9.84 -30.18 26.82
C TRP A 169 11.21 -30.82 27.04
N GLN A 170 11.32 -32.14 26.89
CA GLN A 170 12.60 -32.87 26.97
C GLN A 170 13.63 -32.42 25.92
N ARG A 171 13.17 -31.99 24.73
CA ARG A 171 14.05 -31.52 23.64
C ARG A 171 14.29 -30.01 23.64
N GLN A 172 13.67 -29.27 24.57
CA GLN A 172 13.69 -27.80 24.63
C GLN A 172 13.20 -27.13 23.32
N VAL A 173 12.36 -27.82 22.53
CA VAL A 173 11.84 -27.29 21.26
C VAL A 173 10.57 -26.49 21.51
N SER A 174 10.57 -25.21 21.14
CA SER A 174 9.36 -24.37 21.25
C SER A 174 8.34 -24.71 20.15
N VAL A 175 7.05 -24.55 20.47
CA VAL A 175 5.97 -24.73 19.46
C VAL A 175 6.13 -23.76 18.29
N GLY A 176 6.64 -22.54 18.54
CA GLY A 176 7.00 -21.60 17.48
C GLY A 176 8.08 -22.12 16.53
N HIS A 177 9.11 -22.80 17.05
CA HIS A 177 10.11 -23.47 16.22
C HIS A 177 9.49 -24.60 15.39
N LYS A 178 8.58 -25.40 15.95
CA LYS A 178 7.84 -26.43 15.19
C LYS A 178 7.02 -25.84 14.05
N ILE A 179 6.24 -24.79 14.31
CA ILE A 179 5.43 -24.13 13.28
C ILE A 179 6.32 -23.55 12.17
N ALA A 180 7.45 -22.91 12.54
CA ALA A 180 8.43 -22.42 11.57
C ALA A 180 9.06 -23.57 10.75
N GLN A 181 9.40 -24.70 11.38
CA GLN A 181 9.95 -25.88 10.70
C GLN A 181 8.92 -26.54 9.76
N GLN A 182 7.66 -26.68 10.19
CA GLN A 182 6.56 -27.20 9.38
C GLN A 182 6.29 -26.30 8.17
N ARG A 183 6.24 -24.97 8.38
CA ARG A 183 6.15 -23.99 7.29
C ARG A 183 7.33 -24.13 6.33
N GLN A 184 8.56 -24.25 6.82
CA GLN A 184 9.75 -24.41 5.97
C GLN A 184 9.70 -25.70 5.14
N LEU A 185 9.22 -26.81 5.71
CA LEU A 185 9.00 -28.06 4.98
C LEU A 185 7.90 -27.91 3.90
N ALA A 186 6.80 -27.19 4.21
CA ALA A 186 5.75 -26.90 3.23
C ALA A 186 6.25 -26.02 2.08
N LEU A 187 7.10 -25.02 2.38
CA LEU A 187 7.78 -24.19 1.36
C LEU A 187 8.70 -25.04 0.47
N GLN A 188 9.46 -25.98 1.04
CA GLN A 188 10.33 -26.88 0.26
C GLN A 188 9.53 -27.78 -0.69
N LEU A 189 8.36 -28.27 -0.29
CA LEU A 189 7.50 -29.11 -1.15
C LEU A 189 6.88 -28.36 -2.34
N LEU A 190 6.82 -27.01 -2.29
CA LEU A 190 6.27 -26.17 -3.37
C LEU A 190 7.33 -25.46 -4.20
N LYS A 191 8.60 -25.45 -3.80
CA LYS A 191 9.71 -24.87 -4.59
C LYS A 191 10.01 -25.71 -5.85
N PRO A 192 10.44 -25.08 -6.96
CA PRO A 192 10.87 -25.80 -8.15
C PRO A 192 12.16 -26.61 -7.90
N VAL A 193 12.24 -27.79 -8.51
CA VAL A 193 13.41 -28.68 -8.52
C VAL A 193 14.31 -28.30 -9.69
N ILE A 194 15.55 -27.89 -9.40
CA ILE A 194 16.53 -27.47 -10.41
C ILE A 194 17.89 -28.10 -10.05
N PRO A 195 18.60 -28.75 -10.98
CA PRO A 195 18.23 -29.01 -12.38
C PRO A 195 17.13 -30.08 -12.52
N ILE A 196 16.42 -30.06 -13.66
CA ILE A 196 15.47 -31.12 -14.03
C ILE A 196 16.25 -32.34 -14.53
N THR A 197 16.06 -33.49 -13.88
CA THR A 197 16.72 -34.77 -14.15
C THR A 197 15.75 -35.88 -14.57
N SER A 198 14.45 -35.68 -14.37
CA SER A 198 13.40 -36.64 -14.70
C SER A 198 12.17 -35.96 -15.33
N LEU A 199 11.27 -36.76 -15.90
CA LEU A 199 9.96 -36.27 -16.35
C LEU A 199 9.05 -35.87 -15.17
N GLU A 200 9.26 -36.44 -13.98
CA GLU A 200 8.50 -36.07 -12.78
C GLU A 200 8.91 -34.68 -12.27
N ASP A 201 10.20 -34.33 -12.36
CA ASP A 201 10.70 -32.99 -12.03
C ASP A 201 10.07 -31.93 -12.94
N VAL A 202 9.76 -32.29 -14.21
CA VAL A 202 8.99 -31.44 -15.13
C VAL A 202 7.57 -31.22 -14.60
N PHE A 203 6.87 -32.26 -14.18
CA PHE A 203 5.50 -32.13 -13.63
C PHE A 203 5.46 -31.45 -12.25
N HIS A 204 6.53 -31.56 -11.46
CA HIS A 204 6.67 -30.83 -10.20
C HIS A 204 6.83 -29.32 -10.42
N ASN A 205 7.61 -28.91 -11.44
CA ASN A 205 7.90 -27.52 -11.80
C ASN A 205 6.85 -26.86 -12.70
N PHE A 206 6.13 -27.65 -13.50
CA PHE A 206 5.13 -27.09 -14.40
C PHE A 206 3.84 -26.82 -13.62
N VAL A 207 3.38 -25.56 -13.66
CA VAL A 207 2.11 -25.14 -13.06
C VAL A 207 1.21 -24.61 -14.17
N LEU A 208 0.01 -25.18 -14.27
CA LEU A 208 -0.94 -24.88 -15.34
C LEU A 208 -1.80 -23.66 -14.97
N MET A 209 -1.52 -22.52 -15.60
CA MET A 209 -2.26 -21.27 -15.44
C MET A 209 -3.45 -21.24 -16.41
N ASP A 210 -4.68 -21.09 -15.90
CA ASP A 210 -5.92 -20.84 -16.67
C ASP A 210 -6.21 -21.83 -17.82
N ASP A 211 -5.72 -23.08 -17.73
CA ASP A 211 -5.67 -24.06 -18.83
C ASP A 211 -4.95 -23.55 -20.11
N ASN A 212 -4.22 -22.44 -20.03
CA ASN A 212 -3.47 -21.85 -21.12
C ASN A 212 -2.06 -22.44 -21.19
N LEU A 213 -1.88 -23.36 -22.13
CA LEU A 213 -0.62 -24.08 -22.35
C LEU A 213 0.55 -23.15 -22.76
N ASP A 214 0.28 -22.12 -23.56
CA ASP A 214 1.31 -21.23 -24.08
C ASP A 214 1.79 -20.24 -23.00
N ASP A 215 0.91 -19.81 -22.10
CA ASP A 215 1.25 -18.93 -20.96
C ASP A 215 1.99 -19.73 -19.87
N SER A 216 1.46 -20.90 -19.50
CA SER A 216 2.11 -21.81 -18.55
C SER A 216 3.50 -22.25 -19.02
N GLY A 217 3.66 -22.50 -20.33
CA GLY A 217 4.95 -22.81 -20.94
C GLY A 217 5.96 -21.66 -20.88
N ARG A 218 5.49 -20.39 -20.97
CA ARG A 218 6.35 -19.22 -20.77
C ARG A 218 6.78 -19.08 -19.30
N GLU A 219 5.86 -19.25 -18.36
CA GLU A 219 6.19 -19.22 -16.92
C GLU A 219 7.21 -20.31 -16.55
N PHE A 220 7.01 -21.55 -17.00
CA PHE A 220 7.99 -22.63 -16.84
C PHE A 220 9.36 -22.27 -17.44
N GLY A 221 9.39 -21.71 -18.65
CA GLY A 221 10.63 -21.28 -19.30
C GLY A 221 11.41 -20.20 -18.52
N MET A 222 10.72 -19.41 -17.69
CA MET A 222 11.32 -18.35 -16.88
C MET A 222 11.85 -18.82 -15.51
N LEU A 223 11.62 -20.09 -15.14
CA LEU A 223 12.26 -20.72 -13.98
C LEU A 223 13.73 -21.12 -14.24
N ASN A 224 14.28 -20.84 -15.43
CA ASN A 224 15.60 -21.29 -15.90
C ASN A 224 15.82 -22.82 -15.86
N CYS A 225 14.76 -23.62 -15.65
CA CYS A 225 14.84 -25.08 -15.55
C CYS A 225 14.79 -25.81 -16.90
N GLY A 226 14.50 -25.08 -18.00
CA GLY A 226 14.45 -25.61 -19.36
C GLY A 226 13.35 -24.94 -20.19
N LEU A 227 13.39 -25.13 -21.51
CA LEU A 227 12.40 -24.52 -22.41
C LEU A 227 11.16 -25.41 -22.58
N PHE A 228 9.98 -24.79 -22.60
CA PHE A 228 8.76 -25.38 -23.15
C PHE A 228 8.69 -25.07 -24.64
N VAL A 229 8.62 -26.09 -25.48
CA VAL A 229 8.75 -25.96 -26.94
C VAL A 229 7.67 -26.77 -27.66
N VAL A 230 6.86 -26.07 -28.48
CA VAL A 230 5.93 -26.67 -29.43
C VAL A 230 6.61 -26.69 -30.81
N ARG A 231 6.95 -27.88 -31.32
CA ARG A 231 7.55 -28.07 -32.65
C ARG A 231 6.55 -28.63 -33.64
N LEU A 232 6.63 -28.13 -34.88
CA LEU A 232 5.83 -28.56 -36.03
C LEU A 232 6.77 -28.87 -37.19
N LEU A 233 6.90 -30.14 -37.54
CA LEU A 233 7.77 -30.64 -38.59
C LEU A 233 6.90 -31.08 -39.77
N SER A 234 7.23 -30.65 -40.99
CA SER A 234 6.57 -31.20 -42.19
C SER A 234 7.11 -32.60 -42.44
N GLN A 235 6.21 -33.54 -42.70
CA GLN A 235 6.53 -34.86 -43.23
C GLN A 235 6.09 -34.97 -44.71
N GLU A 236 6.28 -36.14 -45.29
CA GLU A 236 5.81 -36.48 -46.63
C GLU A 236 4.28 -36.37 -46.76
N ARG A 237 3.78 -36.30 -48.00
CA ARG A 237 2.34 -36.35 -48.35
C ARG A 237 1.46 -35.30 -47.65
N LYS A 238 1.98 -34.09 -47.42
CA LYS A 238 1.29 -32.95 -46.74
C LYS A 238 0.92 -33.23 -45.26
N MET A 239 1.50 -34.25 -44.65
CA MET A 239 1.34 -34.53 -43.22
C MET A 239 2.33 -33.69 -42.40
N TRP A 240 1.95 -33.40 -41.15
CA TRP A 240 2.75 -32.64 -40.19
C TRP A 240 2.81 -33.42 -38.89
N GLU A 241 4.01 -33.50 -38.32
CA GLU A 241 4.24 -34.00 -36.98
C GLU A 241 4.29 -32.82 -36.01
N ALA A 242 3.43 -32.84 -35.00
CA ALA A 242 3.43 -31.87 -33.92
C ALA A 242 3.95 -32.56 -32.65
N ASN A 243 4.99 -31.99 -32.03
CA ASN A 243 5.64 -32.50 -30.82
C ASN A 243 5.72 -31.40 -29.77
N ILE A 244 5.35 -31.69 -28.53
CA ILE A 244 5.45 -30.76 -27.40
C ILE A 244 6.45 -31.33 -26.40
N THR A 245 7.50 -30.56 -26.12
CA THR A 245 8.59 -30.95 -25.23
C THR A 245 8.82 -29.89 -24.14
N ALA A 246 9.05 -30.30 -22.90
CA ALA A 246 9.39 -29.43 -21.77
C ALA A 246 10.72 -29.90 -21.15
N ALA A 247 11.70 -28.98 -21.04
CA ALA A 247 13.06 -29.30 -20.61
C ALA A 247 13.71 -30.48 -21.37
N GLY A 248 13.34 -30.66 -22.64
CA GLY A 248 13.79 -31.77 -23.51
C GLY A 248 12.93 -33.03 -23.44
N TYR A 249 12.14 -33.24 -22.39
CA TYR A 249 11.24 -34.39 -22.26
C TYR A 249 9.99 -34.25 -23.14
N LEU A 250 9.55 -35.35 -23.76
CA LEU A 250 8.36 -35.38 -24.62
C LEU A 250 7.09 -35.49 -23.78
N LEU A 251 6.19 -34.50 -23.90
CA LEU A 251 4.88 -34.50 -23.25
C LEU A 251 3.80 -35.08 -24.17
N SER A 252 3.79 -34.71 -25.45
CA SER A 252 2.86 -35.24 -26.43
C SER A 252 3.42 -35.20 -27.85
N LYS A 253 2.90 -36.09 -28.70
CA LYS A 253 3.23 -36.22 -30.12
C LYS A 253 1.95 -36.59 -30.88
N SER A 254 1.75 -36.00 -32.06
CA SER A 254 0.70 -36.43 -32.99
C SER A 254 1.07 -36.12 -34.44
N ILE A 255 0.45 -36.82 -35.38
CA ILE A 255 0.70 -36.71 -36.82
C ILE A 255 -0.63 -36.49 -37.54
N GLY A 256 -0.68 -35.54 -38.48
CA GLY A 256 -1.90 -35.20 -39.21
C GLY A 256 -1.75 -33.95 -40.09
N PRO A 257 -2.84 -33.44 -40.70
CA PRO A 257 -2.83 -32.13 -41.35
C PRO A 257 -2.43 -31.02 -40.36
N LYS A 258 -1.59 -30.06 -40.77
CA LYS A 258 -0.93 -29.04 -39.91
C LYS A 258 -1.77 -28.52 -38.73
N LYS A 259 -2.99 -28.04 -38.99
CA LYS A 259 -3.90 -27.49 -37.96
C LYS A 259 -4.42 -28.58 -37.01
N LYS A 260 -4.79 -29.76 -37.53
CA LYS A 260 -5.32 -30.89 -36.75
C LYS A 260 -4.23 -31.51 -35.88
N ALA A 261 -3.02 -31.73 -36.42
CA ALA A 261 -1.87 -32.21 -35.66
C ALA A 261 -1.54 -31.28 -34.48
N ASN A 262 -1.39 -29.96 -34.72
CA ASN A 262 -1.14 -29.00 -33.64
C ASN A 262 -2.25 -29.08 -32.56
N ARG A 263 -3.52 -29.01 -32.98
CA ARG A 263 -4.66 -29.06 -32.05
C ARG A 263 -4.67 -30.33 -31.19
N THR A 264 -4.62 -31.51 -31.81
CA THR A 264 -4.63 -32.80 -31.10
C THR A 264 -3.40 -32.97 -30.19
N CYS A 265 -2.23 -32.47 -30.61
CA CYS A 265 -1.03 -32.49 -29.77
C CYS A 265 -1.17 -31.63 -28.51
N ARG A 266 -1.72 -30.42 -28.66
CA ARG A 266 -1.99 -29.49 -27.55
C ARG A 266 -3.08 -30.01 -26.62
N GLU A 267 -4.18 -30.56 -27.16
CA GLU A 267 -5.25 -31.19 -26.37
C GLU A 267 -4.71 -32.36 -25.53
N ALA A 268 -3.86 -33.22 -26.11
CA ALA A 268 -3.22 -34.32 -25.39
C ALA A 268 -2.23 -33.84 -24.31
N ALA A 269 -1.39 -32.83 -24.60
CA ALA A 269 -0.51 -32.24 -23.58
C ALA A 269 -1.29 -31.62 -22.42
N LEU A 270 -2.36 -30.87 -22.72
CA LEU A 270 -3.19 -30.24 -21.71
C LEU A 270 -3.90 -31.27 -20.80
N GLN A 271 -4.37 -32.38 -21.37
CA GLN A 271 -4.93 -33.50 -20.59
C GLN A 271 -3.88 -34.16 -19.68
N LEU A 272 -2.64 -34.36 -20.15
CA LEU A 272 -1.56 -34.91 -19.34
C LEU A 272 -1.19 -33.97 -18.18
N LEU A 273 -1.05 -32.66 -18.47
CA LEU A 273 -0.68 -31.66 -17.48
C LEU A 273 -1.78 -31.47 -16.42
N ARG A 274 -3.06 -31.48 -16.78
CA ARG A 274 -4.17 -31.44 -15.81
C ARG A 274 -4.12 -32.61 -14.80
N ARG A 275 -3.72 -33.79 -15.24
CA ARG A 275 -3.61 -34.98 -14.36
C ARG A 275 -2.41 -34.94 -13.42
N LYS A 276 -1.31 -34.30 -13.83
CA LYS A 276 0.01 -34.38 -13.16
C LYS A 276 0.48 -33.11 -12.48
N CYS A 277 0.03 -31.94 -12.91
CA CYS A 277 0.53 -30.65 -12.47
C CYS A 277 -0.46 -29.93 -11.54
N TYR A 278 0.06 -29.04 -10.69
CA TYR A 278 -0.81 -28.05 -10.04
C TYR A 278 -1.44 -27.15 -11.09
N LYS A 279 -2.66 -26.70 -10.82
CA LYS A 279 -3.37 -25.76 -11.67
C LYS A 279 -3.81 -24.54 -10.87
N ILE A 280 -3.64 -23.37 -11.45
CA ILE A 280 -4.09 -22.10 -10.89
C ILE A 280 -5.07 -21.49 -11.88
N LYS A 281 -6.28 -21.17 -11.42
CA LYS A 281 -7.25 -20.37 -12.18
C LYS A 281 -7.29 -18.97 -11.59
N THR A 282 -7.30 -17.95 -12.45
CA THR A 282 -7.75 -16.61 -12.07
C THR A 282 -9.25 -16.64 -11.81
N ASN A 283 -9.72 -15.91 -10.80
CA ASN A 283 -11.13 -15.78 -10.48
C ASN A 283 -11.73 -14.60 -11.26
N PRO A 284 -12.54 -14.83 -12.32
CA PRO A 284 -13.09 -13.75 -13.14
C PRO A 284 -14.23 -12.98 -12.44
N ASN A 285 -14.78 -13.49 -11.34
CA ASN A 285 -15.97 -12.93 -10.70
C ASN A 285 -15.70 -11.70 -9.82
N ARG A 286 -14.49 -11.13 -9.87
CA ARG A 286 -14.29 -9.71 -9.52
C ARG A 286 -14.40 -8.89 -10.80
N CYS A 287 -15.57 -8.31 -11.01
CA CYS A 287 -15.71 -7.20 -11.94
C CYS A 287 -14.80 -6.03 -11.49
N TRP A 288 -13.78 -5.73 -12.30
CA TRP A 288 -13.07 -4.45 -12.27
C TRP A 288 -13.78 -3.40 -13.15
N ASP A 289 -15.06 -3.61 -13.44
CA ASP A 289 -15.93 -2.75 -14.25
C ASP A 289 -16.13 -1.35 -13.61
N SER A 290 -15.71 -1.19 -12.35
CA SER A 290 -15.38 0.08 -11.72
C SER A 290 -13.88 0.13 -11.40
N CYS A 291 -13.25 1.24 -11.72
CA CYS A 291 -11.88 1.59 -11.32
C CYS A 291 -11.63 1.42 -9.81
N ASN A 292 -10.36 1.19 -9.44
CA ASN A 292 -9.91 1.19 -8.04
C ASN A 292 -8.97 2.38 -7.73
N VAL A 293 -8.77 3.29 -8.69
CA VAL A 293 -8.12 4.60 -8.49
C VAL A 293 -8.97 5.68 -9.17
N GLU A 294 -9.62 6.51 -8.35
CA GLU A 294 -10.45 7.63 -8.82
C GLU A 294 -9.62 8.83 -9.28
N ARG A 295 -10.21 9.69 -10.12
CA ARG A 295 -9.59 10.95 -10.54
C ARG A 295 -9.74 12.03 -9.47
N LEU A 296 -8.76 12.08 -8.56
CA LEU A 296 -8.55 13.18 -7.61
C LEU A 296 -8.14 14.47 -8.35
N GLU A 297 -9.00 15.48 -8.29
CA GLU A 297 -8.73 16.82 -8.83
C GLU A 297 -7.82 17.63 -7.91
N SER A 298 -6.90 18.40 -8.51
CA SER A 298 -6.11 19.39 -7.79
C SER A 298 -6.82 20.75 -7.76
N ILE A 299 -6.76 21.42 -6.61
CA ILE A 299 -7.30 22.78 -6.41
C ILE A 299 -6.53 23.81 -7.26
N GLU A 300 -5.22 23.62 -7.39
CA GLU A 300 -4.32 24.46 -8.18
C GLU A 300 -3.85 23.72 -9.44
N ALA A 301 -3.60 24.44 -10.54
CA ALA A 301 -2.98 23.84 -11.72
C ALA A 301 -1.51 23.50 -11.43
N LEU A 302 -1.12 22.24 -11.64
CA LEU A 302 0.22 21.72 -11.36
C LEU A 302 1.03 21.52 -12.65
N ASP A 303 2.35 21.75 -12.58
CA ASP A 303 3.31 21.44 -13.63
C ASP A 303 3.58 19.93 -13.72
N PHE A 304 4.36 19.51 -14.71
CA PHE A 304 4.79 18.10 -14.87
C PHE A 304 5.41 17.47 -13.59
N HIS A 305 6.06 18.27 -12.75
CA HIS A 305 6.72 17.79 -11.53
C HIS A 305 5.76 17.68 -10.35
N GLY A 306 4.63 18.38 -10.36
CA GLY A 306 3.68 18.47 -9.25
C GLY A 306 3.78 19.78 -8.46
N ASN A 307 4.50 20.78 -8.96
CA ASN A 307 4.54 22.12 -8.38
C ASN A 307 3.37 22.97 -8.92
N PRO A 308 2.76 23.86 -8.13
CA PRO A 308 1.80 24.81 -8.66
C PRO A 308 2.41 25.72 -9.74
N LEU A 309 1.77 25.82 -10.91
CA LEU A 309 2.06 26.91 -11.88
C LEU A 309 1.74 28.30 -11.27
N GLY A 310 1.00 28.32 -10.16
CA GLY A 310 0.69 29.49 -9.36
C GLY A 310 1.79 29.91 -8.37
N LYS A 311 2.96 30.35 -8.85
CA LYS A 311 3.71 31.52 -8.31
C LYS A 311 4.97 31.82 -9.12
N SER A 312 4.84 32.77 -10.06
CA SER A 312 5.65 33.97 -9.86
C SER A 312 4.89 34.82 -8.84
N SER A 313 5.58 35.28 -7.80
CA SER A 313 5.05 36.29 -6.88
C SER A 313 4.95 37.63 -7.59
N LYS A 314 4.01 37.78 -8.53
CA LYS A 314 3.48 39.09 -8.85
C LYS A 314 2.66 39.52 -7.65
N SER A 315 3.24 40.43 -6.86
CA SER A 315 2.41 41.40 -6.16
C SER A 315 1.37 41.95 -7.13
N ARG A 316 0.18 42.30 -6.63
CA ARG A 316 -0.75 43.15 -7.38
C ARG A 316 -0.04 44.46 -7.69
N THR A 317 0.64 44.53 -8.84
CA THR A 317 1.38 45.72 -9.29
C THR A 317 0.38 46.78 -9.71
N SER A 318 -0.15 47.50 -8.70
CA SER A 318 -0.64 48.88 -8.72
C SER A 318 -1.63 49.34 -9.80
N LYS A 319 -2.06 48.48 -10.74
CA LYS A 319 -2.85 48.85 -11.92
C LYS A 319 -4.37 48.82 -11.71
N ASP A 320 -4.84 48.04 -10.73
CA ASP A 320 -6.28 47.90 -10.41
C ASP A 320 -6.70 48.63 -9.12
N LYS A 321 -5.84 49.51 -8.58
CA LYS A 321 -6.26 50.49 -7.55
C LYS A 321 -6.94 51.67 -8.24
N LEU A 322 -7.97 52.23 -7.60
CA LEU A 322 -8.57 53.49 -8.05
C LEU A 322 -7.47 54.56 -8.11
N LYS A 323 -7.24 55.10 -9.30
CA LYS A 323 -6.24 56.14 -9.54
C LYS A 323 -6.59 57.43 -8.80
N GLU A 324 -5.56 58.19 -8.43
CA GLU A 324 -5.68 59.40 -7.61
C GLU A 324 -6.43 60.55 -8.29
N ASP A 325 -6.61 60.48 -9.62
CA ASP A 325 -7.39 61.42 -10.42
C ASP A 325 -8.91 61.20 -10.32
N ASN A 326 -9.36 60.05 -9.79
CA ASN A 326 -10.76 59.73 -9.61
C ASN A 326 -11.46 60.73 -8.67
N ILE A 327 -12.67 61.15 -9.05
CA ILE A 327 -13.46 62.17 -8.33
C ILE A 327 -13.68 61.79 -6.85
N GLY A 328 -14.00 60.52 -6.57
CA GLY A 328 -14.22 60.04 -5.21
C GLY A 328 -12.93 60.05 -4.36
N PHE A 329 -11.81 59.65 -4.96
CA PHE A 329 -10.49 59.70 -4.32
C PHE A 329 -10.11 61.14 -3.95
N ARG A 330 -10.28 62.08 -4.89
CA ARG A 330 -10.02 63.52 -4.67
C ARG A 330 -10.96 64.15 -3.66
N MET A 331 -12.21 63.68 -3.56
CA MET A 331 -13.16 64.10 -2.53
C MET A 331 -12.71 63.65 -1.13
N LEU A 332 -12.32 62.38 -0.98
CA LEU A 332 -11.84 61.84 0.29
C LEU A 332 -10.55 62.54 0.76
N MET A 333 -9.59 62.77 -0.15
CA MET A 333 -8.37 63.54 0.15
C MET A 333 -8.70 64.96 0.66
N LYS A 334 -9.69 65.63 0.07
CA LYS A 334 -10.16 66.96 0.51
C LYS A 334 -10.86 66.96 1.87
N LEU A 335 -11.32 65.80 2.35
CA LEU A 335 -11.90 65.60 3.68
C LEU A 335 -10.86 65.12 4.71
N GLY A 336 -9.57 65.12 4.37
CA GLY A 336 -8.47 64.78 5.29
C GLY A 336 -8.04 63.31 5.31
N TRP A 337 -8.58 62.47 4.43
CA TRP A 337 -8.05 61.11 4.24
C TRP A 337 -6.70 61.16 3.52
N GLY A 338 -5.73 60.34 3.95
CA GLY A 338 -4.34 60.38 3.48
C GLY A 338 -3.93 59.23 2.54
N GLY A 339 -4.89 58.54 1.89
CA GLY A 339 -4.59 57.45 0.94
C GLY A 339 -4.22 56.10 1.60
N GLY A 340 -5.05 55.62 2.53
CA GLY A 340 -4.84 54.33 3.22
C GLY A 340 -6.14 53.64 3.64
N PRO A 341 -6.10 52.58 4.47
CA PRO A 341 -7.30 51.92 4.97
C PRO A 341 -8.29 52.90 5.61
N LEU A 342 -9.59 52.74 5.35
CA LEU A 342 -10.62 53.55 5.99
C LEU A 342 -10.99 52.98 7.38
N GLY A 343 -11.35 53.86 8.31
CA GLY A 343 -11.75 53.48 9.69
C GLY A 343 -10.82 54.04 10.77
N LYS A 344 -11.32 54.13 12.00
CA LYS A 344 -10.65 54.81 13.13
C LYS A 344 -9.25 54.26 13.45
N HIS A 345 -9.03 52.96 13.25
CA HIS A 345 -7.76 52.29 13.52
C HIS A 345 -6.98 51.91 12.25
N LYS A 346 -7.49 52.27 11.06
CA LYS A 346 -6.99 51.89 9.73
C LYS A 346 -7.16 50.39 9.40
N ASP A 347 -8.32 49.81 9.71
CA ASP A 347 -8.60 48.38 9.51
C ASP A 347 -9.38 48.07 8.21
N GLY A 348 -9.81 49.10 7.47
CA GLY A 348 -10.66 48.94 6.29
C GLY A 348 -9.96 48.25 5.11
N ILE A 349 -10.76 47.57 4.28
CA ILE A 349 -10.28 46.86 3.09
C ILE A 349 -9.71 47.88 2.07
N VAL A 350 -8.39 47.86 1.88
CA VAL A 350 -7.65 48.71 0.91
C VAL A 350 -7.71 48.15 -0.51
N ASP A 351 -7.77 46.84 -0.63
CA ASP A 351 -7.60 46.11 -1.87
C ASP A 351 -8.94 45.52 -2.32
N PRO A 352 -9.43 45.79 -3.56
CA PRO A 352 -10.73 45.29 -4.01
C PRO A 352 -10.90 43.78 -3.85
N ILE A 353 -12.09 43.40 -3.36
CA ILE A 353 -12.54 42.03 -3.12
C ILE A 353 -12.69 41.30 -4.46
N GLU A 354 -12.06 40.14 -4.59
CA GLU A 354 -12.01 39.38 -5.84
C GLU A 354 -13.28 38.52 -6.04
N VAL A 355 -13.90 38.62 -7.21
CA VAL A 355 -15.10 37.84 -7.56
C VAL A 355 -14.68 36.51 -8.18
N GLN A 356 -14.88 35.41 -7.45
CA GLN A 356 -14.66 34.07 -7.99
C GLN A 356 -15.70 33.73 -9.07
N ALA A 357 -15.28 33.77 -10.34
CA ALA A 357 -16.13 33.40 -11.46
C ALA A 357 -16.30 31.87 -11.56
N LYS A 358 -17.42 31.34 -11.06
CA LYS A 358 -17.81 29.93 -11.30
C LYS A 358 -18.03 29.68 -12.80
N ARG A 359 -17.01 29.18 -13.49
CA ARG A 359 -17.10 28.79 -14.91
C ARG A 359 -17.62 27.36 -15.06
N GLY A 360 -18.86 27.16 -14.65
CA GLY A 360 -19.55 25.88 -14.70
C GLY A 360 -21.06 26.02 -14.54
N ARG A 361 -21.77 26.27 -15.64
CA ARG A 361 -23.20 25.99 -15.76
C ARG A 361 -23.36 24.76 -16.65
N LYS A 362 -23.74 23.62 -16.08
CA LYS A 362 -24.37 22.53 -16.85
C LYS A 362 -25.83 22.46 -16.43
N GLY A 363 -26.71 22.62 -17.41
CA GLY A 363 -28.13 23.00 -17.25
C GLY A 363 -28.38 24.40 -17.83
N LEU A 364 -29.24 24.61 -18.84
CA LEU A 364 -30.05 23.67 -19.64
C LEU A 364 -29.47 23.50 -21.06
N GLY A 365 -29.65 22.30 -21.63
CA GLY A 365 -29.84 22.13 -23.08
C GLY A 365 -28.60 21.99 -23.98
N LEU A 366 -28.29 20.74 -24.31
CA LEU A 366 -27.78 20.29 -25.63
C LEU A 366 -26.30 20.58 -26.03
N VAL A 367 -25.95 20.04 -27.21
CA VAL A 367 -24.67 19.38 -27.54
C VAL A 367 -24.10 19.92 -28.86
N GLN A 368 -22.77 19.96 -29.01
CA GLN A 368 -22.11 19.47 -30.25
C GLN A 368 -20.60 19.24 -30.10
N LEU A 369 -20.20 17.98 -30.33
CA LEU A 369 -18.83 17.55 -30.63
C LEU A 369 -18.45 17.97 -32.06
N LYS A 370 -17.15 18.14 -32.32
CA LYS A 370 -16.61 18.14 -33.69
C LYS A 370 -15.77 16.87 -33.91
N PRO A 371 -16.14 15.99 -34.86
CA PRO A 371 -15.33 14.82 -35.17
C PRO A 371 -14.15 15.21 -36.08
N THR A 372 -13.05 14.45 -35.99
CA THR A 372 -12.05 14.37 -37.07
C THR A 372 -11.82 12.91 -37.41
N LEU A 373 -11.84 12.59 -38.70
CA LEU A 373 -11.84 11.23 -39.23
C LEU A 373 -10.42 10.72 -39.50
N ALA A 374 -10.09 9.51 -39.06
CA ALA A 374 -9.11 8.65 -39.72
C ALA A 374 -9.26 7.17 -39.28
N SER A 375 -9.56 6.29 -40.23
CA SER A 375 -9.20 4.86 -40.19
C SER A 375 -7.91 4.69 -41.00
N PRO A 376 -7.00 3.72 -40.71
CA PRO A 376 -7.24 2.33 -41.13
C PRO A 376 -6.81 1.20 -40.15
N GLU A 377 -7.71 0.22 -40.05
CA GLU A 377 -7.58 -1.24 -39.96
C GLU A 377 -6.31 -2.03 -39.49
N ASN A 378 -6.62 -3.16 -38.83
CA ASN A 378 -5.88 -4.42 -38.71
C ASN A 378 -4.59 -4.51 -37.85
N GLY A 379 -4.81 -4.67 -36.54
CA GLY A 379 -4.35 -5.87 -35.83
C GLY A 379 -2.85 -6.05 -35.60
N SER A 380 -2.30 -5.35 -34.61
CA SER A 380 -1.22 -5.90 -33.77
C SER A 380 -1.14 -5.18 -32.41
N SER A 381 -0.43 -5.77 -31.47
CA SER A 381 -0.10 -5.22 -30.15
C SER A 381 0.29 -3.74 -30.24
N TYR A 382 -0.51 -2.85 -29.64
CA TYR A 382 -0.15 -1.44 -29.49
C TYR A 382 1.09 -1.31 -28.60
N SER A 383 2.25 -1.14 -29.23
CA SER A 383 3.44 -0.65 -28.54
C SER A 383 3.21 0.79 -28.08
N ASN A 384 3.91 1.21 -27.02
CA ASN A 384 3.79 2.54 -26.38
C ASN A 384 4.19 3.71 -27.31
N LYS A 385 3.35 4.03 -28.30
CA LYS A 385 3.60 5.09 -29.29
C LYS A 385 3.44 6.51 -28.73
N PHE A 386 2.78 6.64 -27.57
CA PHE A 386 2.68 7.90 -26.81
C PHE A 386 4.01 8.43 -26.27
N LEU A 387 5.11 7.70 -26.44
CA LEU A 387 6.47 8.10 -26.06
C LEU A 387 7.34 8.53 -27.26
N THR A 388 6.82 8.49 -28.50
CA THR A 388 7.63 8.68 -29.72
C THR A 388 7.30 9.90 -30.58
N ASP A 389 6.10 10.51 -30.45
CA ASP A 389 5.70 11.69 -31.24
C ASP A 389 5.46 12.93 -30.34
N GLY A 390 6.56 13.55 -29.89
CA GLY A 390 6.69 15.01 -29.75
C GLY A 390 5.75 15.81 -28.83
N PHE A 391 4.96 15.20 -27.94
CA PHE A 391 4.07 15.94 -27.04
C PHE A 391 4.83 16.46 -25.81
N ASP A 392 4.97 17.79 -25.67
CA ASP A 392 5.74 18.40 -24.57
C ASP A 392 4.93 18.52 -23.28
N LEU A 393 4.92 17.43 -22.50
CA LEU A 393 4.32 17.37 -21.17
C LEU A 393 4.86 18.42 -20.17
N GLN A 394 6.04 19.03 -20.42
CA GLN A 394 6.59 20.06 -19.52
C GLN A 394 5.90 21.42 -19.69
N SER A 395 5.27 21.64 -20.85
CA SER A 395 4.56 22.89 -21.18
C SER A 395 3.10 22.92 -20.71
N GLU A 396 2.56 21.76 -20.31
CA GLU A 396 1.15 21.57 -19.99
C GLU A 396 0.81 21.80 -18.50
N ALA A 397 -0.45 22.18 -18.27
CA ALA A 397 -1.01 22.41 -16.95
C ALA A 397 -1.98 21.28 -16.57
N PHE A 398 -1.74 20.63 -15.44
CA PHE A 398 -2.52 19.48 -14.97
C PHE A 398 -3.50 19.88 -13.86
N HIS A 399 -4.71 19.34 -13.92
CA HIS A 399 -5.77 19.56 -12.93
C HIS A 399 -6.02 18.33 -12.04
N ILE A 400 -5.00 17.50 -11.87
CA ILE A 400 -5.01 16.31 -11.03
C ILE A 400 -3.90 16.41 -9.98
N ASP A 401 -4.06 15.77 -8.82
CA ASP A 401 -3.02 15.77 -7.78
C ASP A 401 -1.86 14.83 -8.16
N ILE A 402 -0.88 15.38 -8.88
CA ILE A 402 0.30 14.65 -9.37
C ILE A 402 1.08 14.01 -8.22
N ASN A 403 1.19 14.69 -7.08
CA ASN A 403 1.99 14.22 -5.95
C ASN A 403 1.32 12.99 -5.32
N PHE A 404 0.00 13.02 -5.14
CA PHE A 404 -0.77 11.84 -4.74
C PHE A 404 -0.54 10.63 -5.67
N TYR A 405 -0.53 10.80 -7.00
CA TYR A 405 -0.27 9.66 -7.90
C TYR A 405 1.19 9.21 -7.89
N ARG A 406 2.16 10.11 -7.70
CA ARG A 406 3.57 9.73 -7.51
C ARG A 406 3.70 8.87 -6.25
N ASP A 407 3.14 9.29 -5.13
CA ASP A 407 3.16 8.55 -3.86
C ASP A 407 2.39 7.23 -3.95
N LEU A 408 1.24 7.21 -4.64
CA LEU A 408 0.49 5.99 -4.93
C LEU A 408 1.33 4.98 -5.72
N MET A 409 2.06 5.43 -6.75
CA MET A 409 2.93 4.56 -7.55
C MET A 409 4.18 4.09 -6.78
N VAL A 410 4.78 4.94 -5.95
CA VAL A 410 5.89 4.56 -5.06
C VAL A 410 5.42 3.50 -4.06
N ASN A 411 4.25 3.69 -3.44
CA ASN A 411 3.64 2.71 -2.53
C ASN A 411 3.22 1.42 -3.23
N PHE A 412 2.72 1.50 -4.48
CA PHE A 412 2.41 0.32 -5.29
C PHE A 412 3.66 -0.51 -5.59
N LYS A 413 4.77 0.16 -5.93
CA LYS A 413 6.08 -0.46 -6.18
C LYS A 413 6.64 -1.13 -4.92
N SER A 414 6.66 -0.42 -3.79
CA SER A 414 7.24 -0.92 -2.54
C SER A 414 6.44 -2.09 -1.94
N ARG A 415 5.10 -2.05 -2.03
CA ARG A 415 4.21 -3.09 -1.50
C ARG A 415 4.04 -4.32 -2.41
N GLN A 416 4.56 -4.29 -3.64
CA GLN A 416 4.50 -5.41 -4.60
C GLN A 416 3.08 -5.99 -4.75
N LEU A 417 2.09 -5.13 -4.96
CA LEU A 417 0.68 -5.51 -4.90
C LEU A 417 0.29 -6.51 -6.00
N GLY A 418 -0.44 -7.56 -5.60
CA GLY A 418 -0.83 -8.69 -6.47
C GLY A 418 -2.04 -8.46 -7.37
N TYR A 419 -2.52 -7.22 -7.48
CA TYR A 419 -3.66 -6.80 -8.30
C TYR A 419 -3.33 -5.52 -9.08
N ASP A 420 -3.95 -5.35 -10.24
CA ASP A 420 -3.73 -4.19 -11.11
C ASP A 420 -4.37 -2.92 -10.48
N LEU A 421 -3.71 -1.77 -10.60
CA LEU A 421 -4.37 -0.48 -10.34
C LEU A 421 -4.99 0.02 -11.63
N VAL A 422 -6.31 0.09 -11.62
CA VAL A 422 -7.20 0.41 -12.74
C VAL A 422 -7.79 1.79 -12.45
N PHE A 423 -7.32 2.80 -13.18
CA PHE A 423 -7.68 4.20 -12.95
C PHE A 423 -9.05 4.52 -13.55
N SER A 424 -9.72 5.60 -13.14
CA SER A 424 -10.97 6.02 -13.78
C SER A 424 -10.81 6.27 -15.28
N ILE A 425 -11.92 6.18 -16.03
CA ILE A 425 -12.03 6.66 -17.41
C ILE A 425 -11.97 8.20 -17.51
N ASP A 426 -12.14 8.91 -16.39
CA ASP A 426 -12.20 10.38 -16.34
C ASP A 426 -10.85 11.07 -16.62
N PHE A 427 -9.74 10.34 -16.58
CA PHE A 427 -8.41 10.89 -16.85
C PHE A 427 -8.28 11.29 -18.32
N THR A 428 -7.77 12.49 -18.59
CA THR A 428 -7.54 12.96 -19.97
C THR A 428 -6.39 12.21 -20.64
N GLU A 429 -6.27 12.32 -21.97
CA GLU A 429 -5.15 11.70 -22.72
C GLU A 429 -3.78 12.20 -22.24
N ILE A 430 -3.66 13.50 -21.96
CA ILE A 430 -2.44 14.15 -21.46
C ILE A 430 -2.14 13.69 -20.02
N GLU A 431 -3.16 13.57 -19.17
CA GLU A 431 -3.02 13.01 -17.82
C GLU A 431 -2.58 11.54 -17.85
N ARG A 432 -3.13 10.71 -18.75
CA ARG A 432 -2.67 9.32 -18.93
C ARG A 432 -1.24 9.26 -19.46
N ALA A 433 -0.82 10.16 -20.35
CA ALA A 433 0.56 10.25 -20.82
C ALA A 433 1.53 10.63 -19.68
N LEU A 434 1.14 11.57 -18.80
CA LEU A 434 1.87 11.87 -17.57
C LEU A 434 1.97 10.64 -16.64
N LEU A 435 0.87 9.94 -16.40
CA LEU A 435 0.86 8.74 -15.55
C LEU A 435 1.73 7.62 -16.14
N CYS A 436 1.71 7.39 -17.46
CA CYS A 436 2.64 6.50 -18.17
C CYS A 436 4.10 6.92 -17.95
N LYS A 437 4.40 8.22 -18.01
CA LYS A 437 5.75 8.75 -17.81
C LYS A 437 6.22 8.55 -16.35
N ILE A 438 5.38 8.85 -15.35
CA ILE A 438 5.67 8.58 -13.94
C ILE A 438 5.90 7.08 -13.70
N ALA A 439 5.07 6.22 -14.27
CA ALA A 439 5.23 4.76 -14.17
C ALA A 439 6.56 4.29 -14.78
N SER A 440 6.91 4.80 -15.97
CA SER A 440 8.18 4.52 -16.65
C SER A 440 9.39 4.95 -15.82
N ASP A 441 9.34 6.16 -15.22
CA ASP A 441 10.40 6.70 -14.36
C ASP A 441 10.55 5.90 -13.05
N LEU A 442 9.49 5.22 -12.61
CA LEU A 442 9.49 4.30 -11.47
C LEU A 442 9.75 2.83 -11.87
N ASN A 443 10.06 2.52 -13.13
CA ASN A 443 10.19 1.15 -13.66
C ASN A 443 8.95 0.26 -13.44
N LEU A 444 7.76 0.85 -13.35
CA LEU A 444 6.49 0.13 -13.29
C LEU A 444 6.00 -0.22 -14.70
N GLN A 445 5.36 -1.39 -14.83
CA GLN A 445 4.70 -1.76 -16.07
C GLN A 445 3.28 -1.18 -16.12
N CYS A 446 2.95 -0.51 -17.20
CA CYS A 446 1.63 0.08 -17.43
C CYS A 446 1.10 -0.24 -18.83
N LYS A 447 -0.22 -0.14 -18.99
CA LYS A 447 -0.93 -0.22 -20.28
C LYS A 447 -2.11 0.75 -20.27
N THR A 448 -2.55 1.16 -21.45
CA THR A 448 -3.87 1.79 -21.63
C THR A 448 -4.81 0.74 -22.22
N VAL A 449 -5.96 0.53 -21.59
CA VAL A 449 -7.01 -0.39 -22.03
C VAL A 449 -8.16 0.41 -22.62
N THR A 450 -8.76 -0.10 -23.71
CA THR A 450 -9.92 0.51 -24.37
C THR A 450 -11.09 -0.46 -24.33
N TYR A 451 -12.24 -0.01 -23.83
CA TYR A 451 -13.48 -0.83 -23.83
C TYR A 451 -14.30 -0.60 -25.10
N ASP A 452 -14.35 0.65 -25.54
CA ASP A 452 -14.81 1.08 -26.86
C ASP A 452 -13.79 2.09 -27.43
N TYR A 453 -14.12 2.72 -28.56
CA TYR A 453 -13.23 3.67 -29.23
C TYR A 453 -13.10 5.03 -28.51
N GLU A 454 -13.85 5.26 -27.43
CA GLU A 454 -13.97 6.57 -26.74
C GLU A 454 -13.45 6.52 -25.29
N HIS A 455 -13.59 5.38 -24.60
CA HIS A 455 -13.20 5.19 -23.20
C HIS A 455 -11.86 4.48 -23.05
N TYR A 456 -10.83 5.26 -22.66
CA TYR A 456 -9.45 4.83 -22.47
C TYR A 456 -9.07 4.87 -21.00
N GLN A 457 -8.65 3.72 -20.45
CA GLN A 457 -8.35 3.55 -19.04
C GLN A 457 -6.86 3.28 -18.83
N PHE A 458 -6.20 4.05 -17.97
CA PHE A 458 -4.81 3.77 -17.57
C PHE A 458 -4.77 2.66 -16.53
N VAL A 459 -3.87 1.69 -16.70
CA VAL A 459 -3.72 0.53 -15.81
C VAL A 459 -2.25 0.30 -15.49
N LEU A 460 -1.90 0.31 -14.20
CA LEU A 460 -0.64 -0.24 -13.69
C LEU A 460 -0.80 -1.74 -13.49
N LEU A 461 0.11 -2.51 -14.06
CA LEU A 461 0.10 -3.96 -13.95
C LEU A 461 0.60 -4.38 -12.56
N LYS A 462 -0.09 -5.35 -11.95
CA LYS A 462 0.31 -6.00 -10.70
C LYS A 462 1.78 -6.43 -10.70
N HIS A 463 2.37 -6.48 -9.51
CA HIS A 463 3.66 -7.14 -9.34
C HIS A 463 3.56 -8.59 -9.82
N ARG A 464 4.55 -9.02 -10.61
CA ARG A 464 4.56 -10.35 -11.19
C ARG A 464 5.04 -11.37 -10.16
N VAL A 465 4.13 -12.24 -9.74
CA VAL A 465 4.39 -13.36 -8.84
C VAL A 465 4.52 -14.64 -9.65
N SER A 466 5.54 -15.46 -9.39
CA SER A 466 5.70 -16.74 -10.10
C SER A 466 4.60 -17.73 -9.73
N PRO A 467 4.27 -18.73 -10.56
CA PRO A 467 3.27 -19.74 -10.20
C PRO A 467 3.60 -20.50 -8.90
N HIS A 468 4.88 -20.75 -8.62
CA HIS A 468 5.31 -21.37 -7.35
C HIS A 468 5.07 -20.46 -6.15
N ASP A 469 5.35 -19.16 -6.28
CA ASP A 469 5.08 -18.18 -5.22
C ASP A 469 3.58 -17.96 -5.01
N LEU A 470 2.76 -18.09 -6.06
CA LEU A 470 1.30 -18.14 -5.93
C LEU A 470 0.83 -19.38 -5.15
N LEU A 471 1.37 -20.57 -5.46
CA LEU A 471 1.08 -21.78 -4.67
C LEU A 471 1.44 -21.60 -3.19
N VAL A 472 2.61 -21.01 -2.89
CA VAL A 472 3.02 -20.67 -1.53
C VAL A 472 2.04 -19.69 -0.87
N LYS A 473 1.74 -18.56 -1.53
CA LYS A 473 0.86 -17.52 -1.00
C LYS A 473 -0.56 -18.02 -0.71
N ILE A 474 -1.06 -18.96 -1.50
CA ILE A 474 -2.42 -19.49 -1.36
C ILE A 474 -2.47 -20.67 -0.39
N LEU A 475 -1.57 -21.67 -0.53
CA LEU A 475 -1.63 -22.92 0.25
C LEU A 475 -0.91 -22.83 1.61
N VAL A 476 0.17 -22.05 1.71
CA VAL A 476 1.00 -21.94 2.92
C VAL A 476 0.67 -20.66 3.69
N GLU A 477 0.66 -19.51 3.02
CA GLU A 477 0.42 -18.22 3.68
C GLU A 477 -1.06 -17.89 3.86
N ARG A 478 -1.96 -18.60 3.14
CA ARG A 478 -3.41 -18.35 3.08
C ARG A 478 -3.75 -16.86 2.88
N HIS A 479 -2.95 -16.18 2.05
CA HIS A 479 -2.97 -14.74 1.95
C HIS A 479 -4.31 -14.25 1.38
N PRO A 480 -5.07 -13.40 2.11
CA PRO A 480 -6.49 -13.13 1.81
C PRO A 480 -6.72 -12.59 0.39
N ILE A 481 -5.85 -11.69 -0.08
CA ILE A 481 -5.92 -11.16 -1.45
C ILE A 481 -5.70 -12.27 -2.49
N TYR A 482 -4.56 -12.98 -2.46
CA TYR A 482 -4.27 -14.02 -3.45
C TYR A 482 -5.28 -15.18 -3.42
N SER A 483 -5.73 -15.60 -2.23
CA SER A 483 -6.78 -16.61 -2.08
C SER A 483 -8.16 -16.19 -2.59
N ALA A 484 -8.42 -14.88 -2.75
CA ALA A 484 -9.63 -14.36 -3.39
C ALA A 484 -9.48 -14.18 -4.91
N LEU A 485 -8.26 -13.85 -5.37
CA LEU A 485 -7.91 -13.63 -6.77
C LEU A 485 -7.72 -14.91 -7.57
N TYR A 486 -7.24 -15.98 -6.94
CA TYR A 486 -6.84 -17.22 -7.60
C TYR A 486 -7.38 -18.44 -6.85
N THR A 487 -7.77 -19.47 -7.59
CA THR A 487 -8.10 -20.80 -7.03
C THR A 487 -7.04 -21.82 -7.46
N VAL A 488 -6.63 -22.67 -6.53
CA VAL A 488 -5.63 -23.74 -6.78
C VAL A 488 -6.33 -25.08 -6.82
N GLU A 489 -6.15 -25.79 -7.93
CA GLU A 489 -6.60 -27.18 -8.12
C GLU A 489 -5.35 -28.09 -8.04
N PRO A 490 -5.33 -29.12 -7.18
CA PRO A 490 -4.21 -30.06 -7.11
C PRO A 490 -4.19 -31.02 -8.32
N PRO A 491 -3.05 -31.69 -8.60
CA PRO A 491 -2.99 -32.75 -9.60
C PRO A 491 -4.04 -33.84 -9.34
N GLU A 492 -4.72 -34.33 -10.38
CA GLU A 492 -5.74 -35.39 -10.25
C GLU A 492 -5.15 -36.71 -9.71
N GLU A 493 -3.91 -37.04 -10.09
CA GLU A 493 -3.27 -38.31 -9.71
C GLU A 493 -2.32 -38.20 -8.51
N GLU A 494 -1.68 -37.06 -8.31
CA GLU A 494 -0.60 -36.86 -7.32
C GLU A 494 -1.06 -36.05 -6.09
N LEU A 495 -2.16 -36.47 -5.45
CA LEU A 495 -2.66 -35.79 -4.26
C LEU A 495 -1.74 -35.88 -3.02
N THR A 496 -0.72 -36.74 -3.03
CA THR A 496 0.20 -36.96 -1.88
C THR A 496 0.96 -35.70 -1.50
N ARG A 497 1.57 -35.02 -2.48
CA ARG A 497 2.29 -33.75 -2.30
C ARG A 497 1.35 -32.67 -1.73
N HIS A 498 0.14 -32.55 -2.29
CA HIS A 498 -0.86 -31.58 -1.84
C HIS A 498 -1.35 -31.86 -0.41
N LYS A 499 -1.72 -33.10 -0.10
CA LYS A 499 -2.13 -33.51 1.25
C LYS A 499 -1.05 -33.21 2.29
N LYS A 500 0.22 -33.51 1.98
CA LYS A 500 1.35 -33.24 2.88
C LYS A 500 1.59 -31.74 3.11
N VAL A 501 1.43 -30.91 2.08
CA VAL A 501 1.47 -29.44 2.23
C VAL A 501 0.32 -28.97 3.12
N LEU A 502 -0.91 -29.46 2.90
CA LEU A 502 -2.06 -29.09 3.75
C LEU A 502 -1.87 -29.55 5.21
N GLU A 503 -1.33 -30.75 5.44
CA GLU A 503 -1.04 -31.31 6.77
C GLU A 503 -0.01 -30.46 7.54
N LEU A 504 1.09 -30.07 6.87
CA LEU A 504 2.10 -29.18 7.44
C LEU A 504 1.59 -27.76 7.71
N CYS A 505 0.58 -27.32 6.95
CA CYS A 505 -0.09 -26.04 7.12
C CYS A 505 -1.40 -26.11 7.94
N SER A 506 -1.78 -27.28 8.47
CA SER A 506 -3.00 -27.47 9.28
C SER A 506 -2.66 -27.57 10.76
N ARG A 507 -2.47 -26.41 11.39
CA ARG A 507 -2.69 -26.12 12.82
C ARG A 507 -2.78 -24.60 12.97
#